data_AF-A0A357LPJ4-F1
#
_entry.id   AF-A0A357LPJ4-F1
#
_cell.length_a   1.000
_cell.length_b   1.000
_cell.length_c   1.000
_cell.angle_alpha   90.00
_cell.angle_beta   90.00
_cell.angle_gamma   90.00
#
_symmetry.space_group_name_H-M   'P 1'
#
loop_
_entity.id
_entity.type
_entity.pdbx_description
1 polymer ?
#
loop_
_entity_poly.entity_id
_entity_poly.type
_entity_poly.pdbx_seq_one_letter_code
_entity_poly.pdbx_strand_id
1 'polypeptide(L)' 'YDNAPARTMQVVDDPDEIPDTKAEFQRIIDKTADHPAIIQAVERFEFYEQAKRAYCIVQTAERRLYGNIILKKGVVAPS' A
#
# COMPACT_ATOMS: atom_id res chain seq x y z
N TYR A 1 -1.74 -14.03 -11.11
CA TYR A 1 -2.38 -13.33 -9.98
C TYR A 1 -1.38 -12.32 -9.45
N ASP A 2 -1.84 -11.13 -9.07
CA ASP A 2 -0.97 -10.15 -8.41
C ASP A 2 -0.88 -10.53 -6.94
N ASN A 3 0.31 -10.92 -6.49
CA ASN A 3 0.51 -11.45 -5.14
C ASN A 3 0.60 -10.33 -4.08
N ALA A 4 0.56 -9.05 -4.48
CA ALA A 4 0.64 -7.91 -3.57
C ALA A 4 -0.40 -6.82 -3.94
N PRO A 5 -1.67 -6.97 -3.52
CA PRO A 5 -2.74 -6.00 -3.81
C PRO A 5 -2.59 -4.69 -3.03
N ALA A 6 -1.70 -4.63 -2.04
CA ALA A 6 -1.38 -3.44 -1.27
C ALA A 6 0.14 -3.14 -1.36
N ARG A 7 0.48 -1.90 -1.70
CA ARG A 7 1.88 -1.46 -1.83
C ARG A 7 2.15 -0.15 -1.11
N THR A 8 3.32 -0.04 -0.49
CA THR A 8 3.83 1.18 0.13
C THR A 8 5.16 1.56 -0.50
N MET A 9 5.67 2.75 -0.20
CA MET A 9 7.00 3.18 -0.65
C MET A 9 8.07 2.73 0.35
N GLN A 10 9.21 2.28 -0.15
CA GLN A 10 10.42 2.04 0.64
C GLN A 10 10.95 3.35 1.23
N VAL A 11 11.60 3.27 2.39
CA VAL A 11 12.36 4.41 2.90
C VAL A 11 13.59 4.61 2.02
N VAL A 12 13.82 5.85 1.61
CA VAL A 12 14.99 6.23 0.81
C VAL A 12 16.24 5.97 1.64
N ASP A 13 17.24 5.32 1.04
CA ASP A 13 18.51 4.90 1.67
C ASP A 13 18.41 3.82 2.76
N ASP A 14 17.20 3.37 3.14
CA ASP A 14 16.97 2.24 4.05
C ASP A 14 15.74 1.40 3.63
N PRO A 15 15.84 0.56 2.59
CA PRO A 15 14.69 -0.17 2.04
C PRO A 15 14.10 -1.23 2.98
N ASP A 16 14.83 -1.61 4.04
CA ASP A 16 14.42 -2.60 5.03
C ASP A 16 13.69 -1.96 6.24
N GLU A 17 13.78 -0.63 6.39
CA GLU A 17 13.02 0.10 7.39
C GLU A 17 11.51 -0.13 7.19
N ILE A 18 10.80 -0.34 8.30
CA ILE A 18 9.35 -0.46 8.33
C ILE A 18 8.78 0.79 9.00
N PRO A 19 8.28 1.76 8.23
CA PRO A 19 7.61 2.93 8.80
C PRO A 19 6.41 2.55 9.66
N ASP A 20 6.15 3.33 10.72
CA ASP A 20 4.99 3.15 11.59
C ASP A 20 3.67 3.10 10.81
N THR A 21 3.56 3.89 9.74
CA THR A 21 2.42 3.93 8.83
C THR A 21 2.20 2.59 8.13
N LYS A 22 3.26 1.97 7.61
CA LYS A 22 3.20 0.63 6.98
C LYS A 22 2.76 -0.42 7.99
N ALA A 23 3.31 -0.39 9.21
CA ALA A 23 2.91 -1.33 10.26
C ALA A 23 1.44 -1.15 10.66
N GLU A 24 0.94 0.09 10.71
CA GLU A 24 -0.47 0.39 10.97
C GLU A 24 -1.39 -0.08 9.85
N PHE A 25 -1.03 0.18 8.59
CA PHE A 25 -1.77 -0.33 7.44
C PHE A 25 -1.84 -1.86 7.42
N GLN A 26 -0.73 -2.55 7.73
CA GLN A 26 -0.71 -4.01 7.80
C GLN A 26 -1.69 -4.52 8.86
N ARG A 27 -1.68 -3.93 10.06
CA ARG A 27 -2.64 -4.30 11.13
C ARG A 27 -4.10 -4.11 10.70
N ILE A 28 -4.39 -3.07 9.92
CA ILE A 28 -5.73 -2.83 9.39
C ILE A 28 -6.09 -3.92 8.38
N ILE A 29 -5.22 -4.20 7.40
CA ILE A 29 -5.43 -5.24 6.40
C ILE A 29 -5.66 -6.60 7.06
N ASP A 30 -4.80 -6.99 8.01
CA ASP A 30 -4.90 -8.26 8.74
C ASP A 30 -6.23 -8.41 9.48
N LYS A 31 -6.78 -7.30 9.96
CA LYS A 31 -8.03 -7.28 10.73
C LYS A 31 -9.28 -7.24 9.84
N THR A 32 -9.23 -6.57 8.69
CA THR A 32 -10.46 -6.19 7.95
C THR A 32 -10.59 -6.84 6.58
N ALA A 33 -9.52 -7.32 5.97
CA ALA A 33 -9.59 -7.93 4.65
C ALA A 33 -10.11 -9.37 4.73
N ASP A 34 -10.99 -9.76 3.80
CA ASP A 34 -11.46 -11.15 3.68
C ASP A 34 -10.30 -12.12 3.36
N HIS A 35 -9.31 -11.62 2.59
CA HIS A 35 -8.06 -12.29 2.27
C HIS A 35 -6.89 -11.35 2.57
N PRO A 36 -6.36 -11.35 3.80
CA PRO A 36 -5.22 -10.52 4.16
C PRO A 36 -4.01 -10.81 3.28
N ALA A 37 -3.29 -9.75 2.91
CA ALA A 37 -2.06 -9.84 2.13
C ALA A 37 -0.96 -9.02 2.80
N ILE A 38 0.28 -9.48 2.64
CA ILE A 38 1.44 -8.74 3.12
C ILE A 38 1.65 -7.52 2.21
N ILE A 39 1.79 -6.35 2.80
CA ILE A 39 2.12 -5.12 2.08
C ILE A 39 3.53 -5.26 1.48
N GLN A 40 3.63 -5.08 0.17
CA GLN A 40 4.91 -4.98 -0.51
C GLN A 40 5.40 -3.53 -0.49
N ALA A 41 6.64 -3.30 -0.07
CA ALA A 41 7.30 -2.01 -0.26
C ALA A 41 7.98 -1.98 -1.63
N VAL A 42 7.81 -0.88 -2.38
CA VAL A 42 8.43 -0.68 -3.70
C VAL A 42 9.29 0.59 -3.70
N GLU A 43 10.22 0.66 -4.63
CA GLU A 43 11.12 1.81 -4.79
C GLU A 43 10.29 3.10 -5.05
N ARG A 44 10.82 4.25 -4.63
CA ARG A 44 10.14 5.55 -4.68
C ARG A 44 9.67 5.95 -6.07
N PHE A 45 10.51 5.86 -7.09
CA PHE A 45 10.10 6.19 -8.46
C PHE A 45 9.12 5.16 -9.02
N GLU A 46 9.30 3.87 -8.71
CA GLU A 46 8.31 2.85 -9.06
C GLU A 46 6.93 3.16 -8.45
N PHE A 47 6.89 3.57 -7.18
CA PHE A 47 5.65 3.98 -6.52
C PHE A 47 4.97 5.13 -7.27
N TYR A 48 5.73 6.15 -7.68
CA TYR A 48 5.17 7.27 -8.44
C TYR A 48 4.63 6.85 -9.81
N GLU A 49 5.33 5.96 -10.52
CA GLU A 49 4.84 5.43 -11.80
C GLU A 49 3.56 4.60 -11.63
N GLN A 50 3.45 3.81 -10.56
CA GLN A 50 2.21 3.10 -10.23
C GLN A 50 1.08 4.06 -9.83
N ALA A 51 1.38 5.09 -9.02
CA ALA A 51 0.39 6.08 -8.57
C ALA A 51 -0.20 6.90 -9.73
N LYS A 52 0.62 7.28 -10.73
CA LYS A 52 0.14 7.98 -11.96
C LYS A 52 -0.87 7.16 -12.76
N ARG A 53 -0.82 5.83 -12.64
CA ARG A 53 -1.72 4.89 -13.34
C ARG A 53 -2.93 4.49 -12.49
N ALA A 54 -3.02 4.98 -11.25
CA ALA A 54 -4.14 4.68 -10.38
C ALA A 54 -5.43 5.29 -10.93
N TYR A 55 -6.56 4.62 -10.68
CA TYR A 55 -7.88 5.13 -11.08
C TYR A 55 -8.22 6.45 -10.37
N CYS A 56 -7.85 6.58 -9.10
CA CYS A 56 -8.01 7.80 -8.33
C CYS A 56 -6.88 7.94 -7.30
N ILE A 57 -6.65 9.18 -6.87
CA ILE A 57 -5.77 9.51 -5.74
C ILE A 57 -6.64 10.15 -4.67
N VAL A 58 -6.62 9.57 -3.46
CA VAL A 58 -7.28 10.14 -2.28
C VAL A 58 -6.22 10.88 -1.47
N GLN A 59 -6.27 12.21 -1.50
CA GLN A 59 -5.40 13.04 -0.68
C GLN A 59 -5.95 13.10 0.75
N THR A 60 -5.14 12.67 1.72
CA THR A 60 -5.48 12.70 3.14
C THR A 60 -4.79 13.86 3.85
N ALA A 61 -5.09 14.05 5.14
CA ALA A 61 -4.36 14.95 6.02
C ALA A 61 -3.24 14.24 6.81
N GLU A 62 -2.82 13.04 6.38
CA GLU A 62 -1.69 12.32 6.99
C GLU A 62 -0.41 13.14 6.85
N ARG A 63 0.31 13.30 7.97
CA ARG A 63 1.54 14.13 8.04
C ARG A 63 2.80 13.30 8.23
N ARG A 64 2.67 12.04 8.63
CA ARG A 64 3.80 11.11 8.78
C ARG A 64 4.42 10.81 7.42
N LEU A 65 5.75 10.72 7.38
CA LEU A 65 6.47 10.30 6.18
C LEU A 65 6.10 8.86 5.83
N TYR A 66 6.13 8.54 4.53
CA TYR A 66 5.78 7.21 4.02
C TYR A 66 4.35 6.76 4.39
N GLY A 67 3.43 7.72 4.60
CA GLY A 67 2.00 7.49 4.84
C GLY A 67 1.19 7.15 3.59
N ASN A 68 1.84 6.77 2.49
CA ASN A 68 1.23 6.49 1.20
C ASN A 68 1.06 4.99 0.98
N ILE A 69 -0.10 4.60 0.44
CA ILE A 69 -0.45 3.22 0.10
C ILE A 69 -1.20 3.19 -1.23
N ILE A 70 -0.87 2.22 -2.09
CA ILE A 70 -1.62 1.88 -3.30
C ILE A 70 -2.42 0.62 -3.01
N LEU A 71 -3.70 0.65 -3.38
CA LEU A 71 -4.62 -0.47 -3.21
C LEU A 71 -5.17 -0.92 -4.57
N LYS A 72 -5.19 -2.23 -4.78
CA LYS A 72 -5.79 -2.86 -5.96
C LYS A 72 -7.07 -3.57 -5.54
N LYS A 73 -8.20 -3.08 -6.05
CA LYS A 73 -9.51 -3.69 -5.81
C LYS A 73 -9.54 -5.12 -6.37
N GLY A 74 -10.00 -6.07 -5.54
CA GLY A 74 -10.27 -7.45 -5.94
C GLY A 74 -11.61 -7.61 -6.68
N VAL A 75 -12.08 -8.84 -6.77
CA VAL A 75 -13.38 -9.19 -7.35
C VAL A 75 -14.36 -9.53 -6.23
N VAL A 76 -15.58 -9.03 -6.32
CA VAL A 76 -16.70 -9.48 -5.49
C VAL A 76 -17.50 -10.45 -6.34
N ALA A 77 -17.55 -11.73 -5.94
CA ALA A 77 -18.31 -12.74 -6.67
C ALA A 77 -19.82 -12.45 -6.56
N PRO A 78 -20.62 -12.76 -7.60
CA PRO A 78 -22.07 -12.70 -7.50
C PRO A 78 -22.58 -13.63 -6.39
N SER A 79 -23.61 -13.18 -5.67
CA SER A 79 -24.36 -13.96 -4.69
C SER A 79 -25.28 -14.99 -5.34
#